data_AF-A0A954YH51-F1
#
_entry.id   AF-A0A954YH51-F1
#
_cell.length_a   1.000
_cell.length_b   1.000
_cell.length_c   1.000
_cell.angle_alpha   90.00
_cell.angle_beta   90.00
_cell.angle_gamma   90.00
#
_symmetry.space_group_name_H-M   'P 1'
#
loop_
_entity.id
_entity.type
_entity.pdbx_description
1 polymer ?
#
loop_
_entity_poly.entity_id
_entity_poly.type
_entity_poly.pdbx_seq_one_letter_code
_entity_poly.pdbx_strand_id
1 'polypeptide(L)'
;PVLSAEEAKRLGVELVSFDELLTRADLISIHTPLVPSTKYLFNDAAFAKMKKNALLMNAARGGIVEEAALVRALESKKIRGAALDVFEKEPLAADHPLLKLDNVVLAPHLGASTDEAQERVGVQIAHQIVAYLKHGTIENGVNVPSLSGDAAQKLAPHLEVARRLGRLLAQLAGGAREIRVTAYGELA
;
A
#
# COMPACT_ATOMS: atom_id res chain seq x y z
N PRO A 1 -1.69 2.18 5.49
CA PRO A 1 -2.42 1.61 6.65
C PRO A 1 -1.63 1.86 7.94
N VAL A 2 -2.20 2.64 8.85
CA VAL A 2 -1.66 2.81 10.20
C VAL A 2 -2.62 2.05 11.12
N LEU A 3 -2.12 1.00 11.77
CA LEU A 3 -2.88 0.22 12.74
C LEU A 3 -2.91 0.99 14.06
N SER A 4 -4.08 1.18 14.66
CA SER A 4 -4.16 1.81 15.99
C SER A 4 -3.63 0.86 17.08
N ALA A 5 -3.18 1.42 18.21
CA ALA A 5 -2.71 0.63 19.35
C ALA A 5 -3.82 -0.28 19.91
N GLU A 6 -5.07 0.17 19.86
CA GLU A 6 -6.23 -0.62 20.29
C GLU A 6 -6.49 -1.81 19.37
N GLU A 7 -6.43 -1.61 18.06
CA GLU A 7 -6.58 -2.70 17.08
C GLU A 7 -5.44 -3.70 17.16
N ALA A 8 -4.20 -3.22 17.33
CA ALA A 8 -3.04 -4.08 17.52
C ALA A 8 -3.20 -4.97 18.76
N LYS A 9 -3.63 -4.37 19.89
CA LYS A 9 -3.94 -5.12 21.12
C LYS A 9 -5.06 -6.14 20.91
N ARG A 10 -6.12 -5.78 20.18
CA ARG A 10 -7.23 -6.69 19.84
C ARG A 10 -6.76 -7.89 19.01
N LEU A 11 -5.79 -7.68 18.11
CA LEU A 11 -5.20 -8.73 17.27
C LEU A 11 -4.09 -9.51 17.99
N GLY A 12 -3.72 -9.13 19.22
CA GLY A 12 -2.60 -9.75 19.94
C GLY A 12 -1.23 -9.45 19.32
N VAL A 13 -1.10 -8.32 18.60
CA VAL A 13 0.12 -7.90 17.93
C VAL A 13 0.78 -6.77 18.71
N GLU A 14 2.09 -6.89 18.92
CA GLU A 14 2.91 -5.83 19.50
C GLU A 14 3.32 -4.82 18.42
N LEU A 15 2.99 -3.53 18.62
CA LEU A 15 3.50 -2.47 17.75
C LEU A 15 4.92 -2.12 18.17
N VAL A 16 5.85 -2.20 17.22
CA VAL A 16 7.27 -1.90 17.41
C VAL A 16 7.74 -0.91 16.36
N SER A 17 8.84 -0.22 16.64
CA SER A 17 9.52 0.59 15.63
C SER A 17 10.14 -0.30 14.53
N PHE A 18 10.44 0.30 13.38
CA PHE A 18 11.09 -0.41 12.29
C PHE A 18 12.44 -1.00 12.71
N ASP A 19 13.25 -0.27 13.48
CA ASP A 19 14.56 -0.74 13.94
C ASP A 19 14.46 -1.89 14.94
N GLU A 20 13.48 -1.85 15.84
CA GLU A 20 13.19 -2.98 16.73
C GLU A 20 12.71 -4.21 15.94
N LEU A 21 11.87 -4.00 14.91
CA LEU A 21 11.42 -5.09 14.03
C LEU A 21 12.61 -5.76 13.34
N LEU A 22 13.52 -4.99 12.73
CA LEU A 22 14.67 -5.54 12.01
C LEU A 22 15.59 -6.37 12.92
N THR A 23 15.81 -5.94 14.16
CA THR A 23 16.72 -6.62 15.10
C THR A 23 16.09 -7.84 15.75
N ARG A 24 14.75 -7.87 15.90
CA ARG A 24 14.01 -8.95 16.58
C ARG A 24 13.48 -10.02 15.64
N ALA A 25 13.14 -9.69 14.39
CA ALA A 25 12.41 -10.60 13.51
C ALA A 25 13.31 -11.68 12.89
N ASP A 26 12.86 -12.93 12.94
CA ASP A 26 13.43 -14.05 12.17
C ASP A 26 12.74 -14.20 10.79
N LEU A 27 11.51 -13.70 10.67
CA LEU A 27 10.72 -13.65 9.44
C LEU A 27 10.05 -12.29 9.35
N ILE A 28 10.19 -11.62 8.21
CA ILE A 28 9.58 -10.32 7.92
C ILE A 28 8.71 -10.46 6.68
N SER A 29 7.43 -10.08 6.80
CA SER A 29 6.50 -9.98 5.67
C SER A 29 6.07 -8.53 5.48
N ILE A 30 6.20 -8.03 4.25
CA ILE A 30 5.91 -6.63 3.91
C ILE A 30 4.47 -6.52 3.40
N HIS A 31 3.69 -5.61 4.00
CA HIS A 31 2.30 -5.32 3.63
C HIS A 31 2.01 -3.81 3.56
N THR A 32 3.01 -3.01 3.17
CA THR A 32 2.88 -1.56 3.02
C THR A 32 2.65 -1.18 1.55
N PRO A 33 1.95 -0.08 1.26
CA PRO A 33 1.91 0.47 -0.09
C PRO A 33 3.28 1.05 -0.46
N LEU A 34 3.56 1.20 -1.76
CA LEU A 34 4.69 2.00 -2.23
C LEU A 34 4.32 3.48 -2.22
N VAL A 35 4.95 4.23 -1.34
CA VAL A 35 4.87 5.69 -1.21
C VAL A 35 6.27 6.24 -0.95
N PRO A 36 6.53 7.56 -1.06
CA PRO A 36 7.88 8.10 -0.86
C PRO A 36 8.55 7.69 0.46
N SER A 37 7.78 7.52 1.54
CA SER A 37 8.29 7.09 2.84
C SER A 37 8.57 5.59 2.97
N THR A 38 8.08 4.76 2.06
CA THR A 38 8.30 3.30 2.05
C THR A 38 9.15 2.83 0.88
N LYS A 39 9.51 3.73 -0.04
CA LYS A 39 10.45 3.44 -1.13
C LYS A 39 11.83 3.13 -0.55
N TYR A 40 12.39 1.99 -0.93
CA TYR A 40 13.69 1.48 -0.45
C TYR A 40 13.80 1.46 1.07
N LEU A 41 12.68 1.14 1.73
CA LEU A 41 12.62 0.92 3.17
C LEU A 41 13.58 -0.20 3.59
N PHE A 42 13.73 -1.23 2.74
CA PHE A 42 14.74 -2.27 2.88
C PHE A 42 15.90 -2.00 1.92
N ASN A 43 16.91 -1.29 2.43
CA ASN A 43 18.19 -0.98 1.79
C ASN A 43 19.36 -1.63 2.56
N ASP A 44 20.62 -1.37 2.18
CA ASP A 44 21.79 -1.96 2.84
C ASP A 44 21.81 -1.72 4.37
N ALA A 45 21.40 -0.53 4.82
CA ALA A 45 21.38 -0.19 6.24
C ALA A 45 20.31 -0.98 7.00
N ALA A 46 19.15 -1.22 6.38
CA ALA A 46 18.13 -2.09 6.95
C ALA A 46 18.62 -3.54 7.04
N PHE A 47 19.18 -4.07 5.94
CA PHE A 47 19.74 -5.43 5.92
C PHE A 47 20.89 -5.60 6.93
N ALA A 48 21.71 -4.57 7.15
CA ALA A 48 22.78 -4.57 8.15
C ALA A 48 22.26 -4.83 9.58
N LYS A 49 21.07 -4.34 9.91
CA LYS A 49 20.44 -4.50 11.24
C LYS A 49 19.72 -5.85 11.39
N MET A 50 19.38 -6.51 10.29
CA MET A 50 18.68 -7.79 10.32
C MET A 50 19.55 -8.92 10.89
N LYS A 51 18.87 -9.89 11.51
CA LYS A 51 19.51 -11.13 11.94
C LYS A 51 20.02 -11.92 10.73
N LYS A 52 21.13 -12.65 10.93
CA LYS A 52 21.75 -13.47 9.88
C LYS A 52 20.85 -14.60 9.37
N ASN A 53 20.01 -15.15 10.24
CA ASN A 53 19.05 -16.21 9.90
C ASN A 53 17.71 -15.67 9.38
N ALA A 54 17.55 -14.35 9.24
CA ALA A 54 16.28 -13.75 8.86
C ALA A 54 15.86 -14.12 7.43
N LEU A 55 14.55 -14.25 7.23
CA LEU A 55 13.91 -14.39 5.92
C LEU A 55 13.03 -13.16 5.65
N LEU A 56 13.15 -12.60 4.44
CA LEU A 56 12.34 -11.46 4.00
C LEU A 56 11.32 -11.89 2.94
N MET A 57 10.07 -11.47 3.06
CA MET A 57 9.03 -11.70 2.06
C MET A 57 8.41 -10.38 1.61
N ASN A 58 8.37 -10.16 0.30
CA ASN A 58 7.65 -9.04 -0.32
C ASN A 58 6.68 -9.52 -1.39
N ALA A 59 5.40 -9.49 -1.06
CA ALA A 59 4.29 -9.66 -1.99
C ALA A 59 3.38 -8.41 -2.01
N ALA A 60 3.93 -7.25 -1.60
CA ALA A 60 3.19 -6.00 -1.54
C ALA A 60 3.38 -5.18 -2.83
N ARG A 61 4.51 -4.48 -2.96
CA ARG A 61 4.88 -3.72 -4.16
C ARG A 61 6.38 -3.75 -4.38
N GLY A 62 6.78 -3.74 -5.66
CA GLY A 62 8.16 -3.48 -6.06
C GLY A 62 8.68 -2.14 -5.54
N GLY A 63 10.00 -2.04 -5.33
CA GLY A 63 10.65 -0.80 -4.87
C GLY A 63 10.47 -0.46 -3.40
N ILE A 64 9.73 -1.25 -2.61
CA ILE A 64 9.81 -1.18 -1.14
C ILE A 64 11.14 -1.76 -0.65
N VAL A 65 11.57 -2.84 -1.31
CA VAL A 65 12.91 -3.41 -1.17
C VAL A 65 13.75 -2.87 -2.31
N GLU A 66 14.93 -2.34 -2.00
CA GLU A 66 15.93 -2.00 -3.01
C GLU A 66 16.56 -3.30 -3.52
N GLU A 67 16.29 -3.66 -4.77
CA GLU A 67 16.69 -4.96 -5.32
C GLU A 67 18.21 -5.15 -5.33
N ALA A 68 18.94 -4.08 -5.62
CA ALA A 68 20.41 -4.10 -5.60
C ALA A 68 20.96 -4.38 -4.20
N ALA A 69 20.36 -3.81 -3.16
CA ALA A 69 20.75 -4.07 -1.77
C ALA A 69 20.39 -5.50 -1.34
N LEU A 70 19.23 -6.00 -1.79
CA LEU A 70 18.83 -7.37 -1.53
C LEU A 70 19.81 -8.37 -2.16
N VAL A 71 20.21 -8.17 -3.42
CA VAL A 71 21.22 -9.00 -4.09
C VAL A 71 22.50 -9.07 -3.25
N ARG A 72 23.06 -7.92 -2.85
CA ARG A 72 24.25 -7.86 -1.99
C ARG A 72 24.05 -8.60 -0.66
N ALA A 73 22.88 -8.42 -0.02
CA ALA A 73 22.56 -9.06 1.25
C ALA A 73 22.44 -10.58 1.13
N LEU A 74 21.92 -11.08 0.01
CA LEU A 74 21.79 -12.50 -0.27
C LEU A 74 23.13 -13.15 -0.65
N GLU A 75 23.90 -12.52 -1.54
CA GLU A 75 25.23 -12.99 -1.96
C GLU A 75 26.21 -13.09 -0.78
N SER A 76 26.22 -12.07 0.08
CA SER A 76 27.05 -12.04 1.30
C SER A 76 26.50 -12.90 2.44
N LYS A 77 25.33 -13.54 2.25
CA LYS A 77 24.61 -14.28 3.29
C LYS A 77 24.38 -13.45 4.56
N LYS A 78 24.14 -12.15 4.39
CA LYS A 78 23.77 -11.23 5.47
C LYS A 78 22.39 -11.56 6.04
N ILE A 79 21.50 -12.04 5.19
CA ILE A 79 20.23 -12.69 5.56
C ILE A 79 20.21 -14.10 4.99
N ARG A 80 19.32 -14.95 5.51
CA ARG A 80 19.23 -16.36 5.07
C ARG A 80 18.68 -16.48 3.66
N GLY A 81 17.68 -15.66 3.33
CA GLY A 81 17.01 -15.73 2.04
C GLY A 81 15.85 -14.76 1.93
N ALA A 82 15.23 -14.72 0.76
CA ALA A 82 14.05 -13.90 0.52
C ALA A 82 13.01 -14.59 -0.38
N ALA A 83 11.78 -14.09 -0.36
CA ALA A 83 10.73 -14.45 -1.30
C ALA A 83 10.10 -13.17 -1.87
N LEU A 84 10.08 -13.03 -3.19
CA LEU A 84 9.54 -11.87 -3.88
C LEU A 84 8.47 -12.29 -4.89
N ASP A 85 7.31 -11.65 -4.82
CA ASP A 85 6.27 -11.73 -5.85
C ASP A 85 6.22 -10.46 -6.72
N VAL A 86 6.92 -9.40 -6.33
CA VAL A 86 6.82 -8.06 -6.94
C VAL A 86 8.20 -7.45 -7.12
N PHE A 87 8.37 -6.66 -8.18
CA PHE A 87 9.67 -6.14 -8.62
C PHE A 87 9.62 -4.64 -8.97
N GLU A 88 10.74 -3.93 -8.82
CA GLU A 88 10.89 -2.51 -9.18
C GLU A 88 10.49 -2.24 -10.62
N LYS A 89 10.86 -3.16 -11.51
CA LYS A 89 10.45 -3.17 -12.90
C LYS A 89 9.86 -4.54 -13.23
N GLU A 90 8.61 -4.52 -13.67
CA GLU A 90 7.88 -5.72 -14.09
C GLU A 90 7.60 -5.65 -15.60
N PRO A 91 7.87 -6.73 -16.37
CA PRO A 91 8.40 -8.02 -15.95
C PRO A 91 9.88 -7.99 -15.56
N LEU A 92 10.30 -8.96 -14.73
CA LEU A 92 11.70 -9.11 -14.32
C LEU A 92 12.59 -9.40 -15.55
N ALA A 93 13.73 -8.72 -15.65
CA ALA A 93 14.67 -8.93 -16.75
C ALA A 93 15.26 -10.35 -16.72
N ALA A 94 15.48 -10.95 -17.89
CA ALA A 94 15.97 -12.33 -18.00
C ALA A 94 17.39 -12.53 -17.44
N ASP A 95 18.19 -11.47 -17.38
CA ASP A 95 19.55 -11.46 -16.84
C ASP A 95 19.64 -10.93 -15.40
N HIS A 96 18.49 -10.70 -14.75
CA HIS A 96 18.42 -10.10 -13.41
C HIS A 96 19.20 -10.94 -12.37
N PRO A 97 20.07 -10.33 -11.53
CA PRO A 97 20.93 -11.08 -10.61
C PRO A 97 20.18 -12.00 -9.64
N LEU A 98 18.98 -11.60 -9.19
CA LEU A 98 18.15 -12.44 -8.31
C LEU A 98 17.83 -13.82 -8.91
N LEU A 99 17.76 -13.95 -10.24
CA LEU A 99 17.51 -15.24 -10.91
C LEU A 99 18.68 -16.23 -10.78
N LYS A 100 19.86 -15.76 -10.36
CA LYS A 100 21.08 -16.56 -10.23
C LYS A 100 21.35 -17.03 -8.80
N LEU A 101 20.50 -16.65 -7.85
CA LEU A 101 20.70 -16.92 -6.43
C LEU A 101 19.81 -18.09 -5.97
N ASP A 102 20.39 -19.05 -5.25
CA ASP A 102 19.67 -20.23 -4.75
C ASP A 102 18.88 -19.95 -3.46
N ASN A 103 19.12 -18.81 -2.81
CA ASN A 103 18.49 -18.41 -1.55
C ASN A 103 17.39 -17.35 -1.74
N VAL A 104 16.79 -17.29 -2.92
CA VAL A 104 15.62 -16.46 -3.19
C VAL A 104 14.56 -17.23 -3.97
N VAL A 105 13.30 -17.05 -3.58
CA VAL A 105 12.13 -17.55 -4.32
C VAL A 105 11.48 -16.38 -5.02
N LEU A 106 11.21 -16.53 -6.32
CA LEU A 106 10.65 -15.48 -7.16
C LEU A 106 9.34 -15.96 -7.78
N ALA A 107 8.30 -15.14 -7.70
CA ALA A 107 7.01 -15.35 -8.36
C ALA A 107 6.64 -14.11 -9.18
N PRO A 108 6.03 -14.28 -10.38
CA PRO A 108 5.74 -13.17 -11.29
C PRO A 108 4.41 -12.48 -10.97
N HIS A 109 4.32 -11.78 -9.84
CA HIS A 109 3.15 -11.00 -9.41
C HIS A 109 1.84 -11.79 -9.43
N LEU A 110 1.87 -12.94 -8.77
CA LEU A 110 0.77 -13.91 -8.73
C LEU A 110 -0.16 -13.73 -7.52
N GLY A 111 0.11 -12.78 -6.62
CA GLY A 111 -0.65 -12.62 -5.37
C GLY A 111 -2.16 -12.45 -5.53
N ALA A 112 -2.64 -11.96 -6.68
CA ALA A 112 -4.07 -11.84 -7.00
C ALA A 112 -4.53 -12.75 -8.16
N SER A 113 -3.64 -13.62 -8.66
CA SER A 113 -3.88 -14.49 -9.82
C SER A 113 -4.53 -15.81 -9.41
N THR A 114 -5.65 -15.73 -8.68
CA THR A 114 -6.48 -16.89 -8.32
C THR A 114 -7.90 -16.73 -8.86
N ASP A 115 -8.56 -17.84 -9.17
CA ASP A 115 -9.92 -17.84 -9.73
C ASP A 115 -10.90 -17.11 -8.80
N GLU A 116 -10.82 -17.34 -7.49
CA GLU A 116 -11.69 -16.72 -6.50
C GLU A 116 -11.46 -15.21 -6.38
N ALA A 117 -10.22 -14.75 -6.53
CA ALA A 117 -9.89 -13.33 -6.49
C ALA A 117 -10.42 -12.63 -7.74
N GLN A 118 -10.20 -13.23 -8.92
CA GLN A 118 -10.70 -12.69 -10.19
C GLN A 118 -12.23 -12.68 -10.25
N GLU A 119 -12.89 -13.74 -9.79
CA GLU A 119 -14.35 -13.80 -9.68
C GLU A 119 -14.87 -12.71 -8.74
N ARG A 120 -14.30 -12.58 -7.54
CA ARG A 120 -14.73 -11.57 -6.56
C ARG A 120 -14.60 -10.16 -7.11
N VAL A 121 -13.48 -9.85 -7.77
CA VAL A 121 -13.27 -8.55 -8.42
C VAL A 121 -14.31 -8.33 -9.51
N GLY A 122 -14.58 -9.34 -10.35
CA GLY A 122 -15.60 -9.27 -11.40
C GLY A 122 -16.99 -8.96 -10.85
N VAL A 123 -17.43 -9.71 -9.81
CA VAL A 123 -18.72 -9.49 -9.15
C VAL A 123 -18.78 -8.10 -8.50
N GLN A 124 -17.72 -7.67 -7.82
CA GLN A 124 -17.67 -6.36 -7.19
C GLN A 124 -17.79 -5.21 -8.21
N ILE A 125 -17.10 -5.31 -9.35
CA ILE A 125 -17.21 -4.32 -10.42
C ILE A 125 -18.61 -4.32 -11.04
N ALA A 126 -19.19 -5.51 -11.27
CA ALA A 126 -20.55 -5.62 -11.80
C ALA A 126 -21.57 -4.92 -10.88
N HIS A 127 -21.48 -5.13 -9.57
CA HIS A 127 -22.33 -4.43 -8.60
C HIS A 127 -22.14 -2.91 -8.65
N GLN A 128 -20.91 -2.41 -8.75
CA GLN A 128 -20.63 -0.96 -8.86
C GLN A 128 -21.24 -0.37 -10.13
N ILE A 129 -21.14 -1.07 -11.27
CA ILE A 129 -21.75 -0.63 -12.54
C ILE A 129 -23.27 -0.58 -12.42
N VAL A 130 -23.90 -1.61 -11.84
CA VAL A 130 -25.36 -1.65 -11.63
C VAL A 130 -25.81 -0.52 -10.70
N ALA A 131 -25.09 -0.29 -9.60
CA ALA A 131 -25.37 0.79 -8.66
C ALA A 131 -25.32 2.17 -9.33
N TYR A 132 -24.32 2.40 -10.17
CA TYR A 132 -24.20 3.64 -10.94
C TYR A 132 -25.33 3.79 -11.97
N LEU A 133 -25.57 2.78 -12.82
CA LEU A 133 -26.53 2.90 -13.92
C LEU A 133 -27.98 3.01 -13.44
N LYS A 134 -28.32 2.38 -12.31
CA LYS A 134 -29.70 2.41 -11.78
C LYS A 134 -29.94 3.54 -10.79
N HIS A 135 -28.93 3.92 -10.01
CA HIS A 135 -29.11 4.80 -8.84
C HIS A 135 -28.14 5.99 -8.83
N GLY A 136 -27.27 6.12 -9.83
CA GLY A 136 -26.24 7.15 -9.88
C GLY A 136 -25.18 7.03 -8.78
N THR A 137 -25.17 5.94 -8.01
CA THR A 137 -24.25 5.74 -6.89
C THR A 137 -22.87 5.38 -7.39
N ILE A 138 -21.85 6.10 -6.94
CA ILE A 138 -20.45 5.83 -7.24
C ILE A 138 -19.78 5.30 -5.98
N GLU A 139 -19.25 4.08 -6.04
CA GLU A 139 -18.51 3.43 -4.96
C GLU A 139 -17.06 3.20 -5.39
N ASN A 140 -16.10 3.34 -4.46
CA ASN A 140 -14.68 3.13 -4.72
C ASN A 140 -14.12 3.96 -5.90
N GLY A 141 -14.70 5.14 -6.13
CA GLY A 141 -14.24 6.06 -7.17
C GLY A 141 -12.78 6.48 -6.97
N VAL A 142 -11.95 6.26 -7.99
CA VAL A 142 -10.52 6.64 -7.95
C VAL A 142 -10.29 8.12 -8.25
N ASN A 143 -11.22 8.75 -8.96
CA ASN A 143 -11.13 10.14 -9.44
C ASN A 143 -12.29 11.01 -8.94
N VAL A 144 -13.26 10.43 -8.23
CA VAL A 144 -14.45 11.10 -7.73
C VAL A 144 -14.78 10.58 -6.32
N PRO A 145 -15.30 11.43 -5.42
CA PRO A 145 -15.73 10.98 -4.11
C PRO A 145 -16.86 9.96 -4.23
N SER A 146 -16.90 8.98 -3.32
CA SER A 146 -18.00 8.01 -3.27
C SER A 146 -19.26 8.74 -2.78
N LEU A 147 -20.25 8.86 -3.65
CA LEU A 147 -21.49 9.61 -3.41
C LEU A 147 -22.68 8.84 -4.00
N SER A 148 -23.82 8.87 -3.32
CA SER A 148 -25.09 8.43 -3.90
C SER A 148 -25.55 9.41 -4.99
N GLY A 149 -26.34 8.95 -5.97
CA GLY A 149 -26.73 9.76 -7.14
C GLY A 149 -27.36 11.11 -6.79
N ASP A 150 -28.29 11.13 -5.85
CA ASP A 150 -28.95 12.37 -5.40
C ASP A 150 -27.98 13.33 -4.68
N ALA A 151 -27.08 12.78 -3.86
CA ALA A 151 -26.06 13.57 -3.18
C ALA A 151 -25.03 14.13 -4.19
N ALA A 152 -24.66 13.33 -5.19
CA ALA A 152 -23.72 13.73 -6.23
C ALA A 152 -24.26 14.91 -7.06
N GLN A 153 -25.54 14.87 -7.47
CA GLN A 153 -26.15 15.99 -8.20
C GLN A 153 -26.21 17.27 -7.39
N LYS A 154 -26.64 17.19 -6.12
CA LYS A 154 -26.72 18.37 -5.24
C LYS A 154 -25.35 18.95 -4.91
N LEU A 155 -24.34 18.09 -4.71
CA LEU A 155 -23.00 18.51 -4.30
C LEU A 155 -22.10 18.93 -5.47
N ALA A 156 -22.37 18.46 -6.70
CA ALA A 156 -21.52 18.71 -7.87
C ALA A 156 -21.13 20.19 -8.06
N PRO A 157 -22.03 21.19 -7.92
CA PRO A 157 -21.65 22.60 -8.05
C PRO A 157 -20.69 23.09 -6.96
N HIS A 158 -20.73 22.46 -5.78
CA HIS A 158 -19.99 22.88 -4.59
C HIS A 158 -18.63 22.16 -4.44
N LEU A 159 -18.44 21.00 -5.08
CA LEU A 159 -17.21 20.21 -4.97
C LEU A 159 -15.96 20.99 -5.43
N GLU A 160 -16.08 21.79 -6.49
CA GLU A 160 -14.98 22.64 -6.98
C GLU A 160 -14.58 23.69 -5.94
N VAL A 161 -15.57 24.34 -5.32
CA VAL A 161 -15.35 25.37 -4.29
C VAL A 161 -14.71 24.75 -3.05
N ALA A 162 -15.25 23.63 -2.56
CA ALA A 162 -14.71 22.90 -1.42
C ALA A 162 -13.24 22.49 -1.66
N ARG A 163 -12.90 22.03 -2.87
CA ARG A 163 -11.53 21.66 -3.24
C ARG A 163 -10.57 22.85 -3.21
N ARG A 164 -11.00 24.01 -3.73
CA ARG A 164 -10.18 25.23 -3.72
C ARG A 164 -9.97 25.75 -2.29
N LEU A 165 -11.00 25.73 -1.45
CA LEU A 165 -10.90 26.11 -0.04
C LEU A 165 -9.94 25.17 0.71
N GLY A 166 -10.02 23.86 0.49
CA GLY A 166 -9.09 22.90 1.08
C GLY A 166 -7.63 23.14 0.68
N ARG A 167 -7.37 23.46 -0.61
CA ARG A 167 -6.02 23.82 -1.08
C ARG A 167 -5.48 25.10 -0.46
N LEU A 168 -6.34 26.09 -0.26
CA LEU A 168 -5.98 27.33 0.43
C LEU A 168 -5.63 27.05 1.89
N LEU A 169 -6.50 26.32 2.60
CA LEU A 169 -6.27 25.94 4.00
C LEU A 169 -4.98 25.14 4.19
N ALA A 170 -4.67 24.21 3.28
CA ALA A 170 -3.43 23.44 3.34
C ALA A 170 -2.16 24.31 3.24
N GLN A 171 -2.20 25.37 2.43
CA GLN A 171 -1.09 26.32 2.31
C GLN A 171 -0.96 27.22 3.54
N LEU A 172 -2.09 27.61 4.16
CA LEU A 172 -2.11 28.50 5.32
C LEU A 172 -1.76 27.78 6.62
N ALA A 173 -2.21 26.54 6.80
CA ALA A 173 -2.10 25.83 8.07
C ALA A 173 -0.74 25.14 8.28
N GLY A 174 0.03 24.89 7.20
CA GLY A 174 1.30 24.14 7.27
C GLY A 174 1.14 22.66 7.69
N GLY A 175 -0.08 22.19 7.89
CA GLY A 175 -0.46 20.84 8.30
C GLY A 175 -1.82 20.83 9.02
N ALA A 176 -2.60 19.76 8.87
CA ALA A 176 -3.90 19.63 9.55
C ALA A 176 -4.02 18.26 10.23
N ARG A 177 -4.49 18.27 11.49
CA ARG A 177 -4.86 17.04 12.23
C ARG A 177 -6.35 16.72 12.13
N GLU A 178 -7.17 17.74 11.92
CA GLU A 178 -8.62 17.63 11.75
C GLU A 178 -9.03 18.64 10.66
N ILE A 179 -10.00 18.26 9.82
CA ILE A 179 -10.66 19.16 8.88
C ILE A 179 -12.14 19.11 9.20
N ARG A 180 -12.72 20.27 9.55
CA ARG A 180 -14.16 20.43 9.76
C ARG A 180 -14.77 21.14 8.57
N VAL A 181 -15.74 20.49 7.94
CA VAL A 181 -16.51 21.08 6.84
C VAL A 181 -17.91 21.36 7.36
N THR A 182 -18.33 22.62 7.28
CA THR A 182 -19.68 23.05 7.69
C THR A 182 -20.38 23.65 6.48
N ALA A 183 -21.59 23.18 6.19
CA ALA A 183 -22.48 23.77 5.20
C ALA A 183 -23.52 24.67 5.89
N TYR A 184 -23.92 25.75 5.22
CA TYR A 184 -24.94 26.68 5.70
C TYR A 184 -25.91 27.02 4.55
N GLY A 185 -27.15 27.38 4.88
CA GLY A 185 -28.17 27.77 3.89
C GLY A 185 -28.82 26.56 3.20
N GLU A 186 -29.23 26.72 1.94
CA GLU A 186 -29.96 25.69 1.16
C GLU A 186 -29.19 24.38 0.95
N LEU A 187 -27.89 24.38 1.23
CA LEU A 187 -27.02 23.21 1.14
C LEU A 187 -27.02 22.35 2.43
N ALA A 188 -27.50 22.89 3.56
CA ALA A 188 -27.51 22.24 4.87
C ALA A 188 -28.69 21.27 5.05
#